data_AF-A0A2G2XBB3-F1
#
_entry.id   AF-A0A2G2XBB3-F1
#
_cell.length_a   1.000
_cell.length_b   1.000
_cell.length_c   1.000
_cell.angle_alpha   90.00
_cell.angle_beta   90.00
_cell.angle_gamma   90.00
#
_symmetry.space_group_name_H-M   'P 1'
#
loop_
_entity.id
_entity.type
_entity.pdbx_description
1 polymer ?
#
loop_
_entity_poly.entity_id
_entity_poly.type
_entity_poly.pdbx_seq_one_letter_code
_entity_poly.pdbx_strand_id
1 'polypeptide(L)'
;MWTYSDFGFQALLVGLGSFGEVRGLGKFRLGGVWAWSCGGSRGLSIWWRVSGVIVMEELLSWTLEDAWTQRPKMLTQVEKNRRARRKEQLKAEAEAIKATQLFKEIDSLPDIIQEIEREEGEKQKRHLRCVTAKKEKLKSCPPRLGKRKFEPAPAQVLLSEEITGSLRKLKGCCTLARDRFKSLEKRGLVVPSKKSSRLVDIVFV
;
A
#
# COMPACT_ATOMS: atom_id res chain seq x y z
N MET A 1 -28.80 -29.86 5.56
CA MET A 1 -27.82 -30.28 6.58
C MET A 1 -26.68 -29.25 6.52
N TRP A 2 -26.50 -28.51 7.61
CA TRP A 2 -25.53 -27.42 7.86
C TRP A 2 -25.76 -26.06 7.19
N THR A 3 -26.32 -25.18 8.02
CA THR A 3 -26.29 -23.71 7.98
C THR A 3 -24.92 -23.20 8.42
N TYR A 4 -24.37 -22.20 7.73
CA TYR A 4 -23.24 -21.41 8.23
C TYR A 4 -23.59 -19.93 8.16
N SER A 5 -24.20 -19.47 9.25
CA SER A 5 -24.19 -18.09 9.69
C SER A 5 -22.77 -17.77 10.12
N ASP A 6 -22.12 -16.78 9.50
CA ASP A 6 -21.06 -15.94 10.09
C ASP A 6 -20.44 -15.06 9.00
N PHE A 7 -21.10 -13.94 8.69
CA PHE A 7 -20.40 -12.77 8.16
C PHE A 7 -20.56 -11.65 9.17
N GLY A 8 -19.49 -11.48 9.95
CA GLY A 8 -19.38 -10.52 11.04
C GLY A 8 -19.51 -9.08 10.55
N PHE A 9 -20.26 -8.32 11.36
CA PHE A 9 -20.18 -6.87 11.45
C PHE A 9 -18.73 -6.45 11.74
N GLN A 10 -18.17 -5.58 10.91
CA GLN A 10 -17.04 -4.75 11.30
C GLN A 10 -17.45 -3.29 11.16
N ALA A 11 -18.10 -2.78 12.22
CA ALA A 11 -18.33 -1.36 12.41
C ALA A 11 -17.01 -0.73 12.89
N LEU A 12 -16.26 -0.15 11.95
CA LEU A 12 -15.14 0.74 12.23
C LEU A 12 -15.69 2.06 12.79
N LEU A 13 -15.65 2.18 14.11
CA LEU A 13 -15.83 3.43 14.83
C LEU A 13 -14.49 4.20 14.78
N VAL A 14 -14.37 5.13 13.83
CA VAL A 14 -13.26 6.09 13.80
C VAL A 14 -13.83 7.49 13.93
N GLY A 15 -13.50 8.10 15.07
CA GLY A 15 -13.08 9.51 15.17
C GLY A 15 -14.09 10.58 14.78
N LEU A 16 -14.69 11.21 15.80
CA LEU A 16 -15.14 12.60 15.72
C LEU A 16 -13.92 13.50 15.48
N GLY A 17 -13.60 13.71 14.21
CA GLY A 17 -12.68 14.75 13.74
C GLY A 17 -13.49 15.82 13.03
N SER A 18 -13.53 17.02 13.62
CA SER A 18 -14.02 18.24 12.99
C SER A 18 -13.46 18.36 11.58
N PHE A 19 -14.32 18.27 10.56
CA PHE A 19 -13.97 18.58 9.19
C PHE A 19 -14.93 19.64 8.68
N GLY A 20 -14.33 20.75 8.28
CA GLY A 20 -14.99 21.96 7.86
C GLY A 20 -15.88 21.78 6.64
N GLU A 21 -16.70 22.80 6.46
CA GLU A 21 -17.62 23.07 5.37
C GLU A 21 -17.09 22.65 3.99
N VAL A 22 -17.51 21.47 3.52
CA VAL A 22 -17.37 21.06 2.11
C VAL A 22 -18.70 21.34 1.41
N ARG A 23 -18.78 22.52 0.78
CA ARG A 23 -19.82 22.80 -0.22
C ARG A 23 -19.51 21.98 -1.47
N GLY A 24 -20.24 20.89 -1.67
CA GLY A 24 -20.17 20.07 -2.87
C GLY A 24 -21.43 19.24 -3.05
N LEU A 25 -22.06 19.38 -4.22
CA LEU A 25 -23.21 18.57 -4.67
C LEU A 25 -22.77 17.10 -4.78
N GLY A 26 -23.00 16.32 -3.73
CA GLY A 26 -22.67 14.89 -3.69
C GLY A 26 -23.82 14.03 -4.19
N LYS A 27 -23.68 13.50 -5.42
CA LYS A 27 -24.52 12.40 -5.94
C LYS A 27 -24.12 11.11 -5.22
N PHE A 28 -24.97 10.59 -4.34
CA PHE A 28 -24.76 9.28 -3.72
C PHE A 28 -25.70 8.23 -4.30
N ARG A 29 -25.15 7.05 -4.55
CA ARG A 29 -25.84 5.89 -5.12
C ARG A 29 -26.06 4.85 -4.02
N LEU A 30 -27.29 4.67 -3.60
CA LEU A 30 -27.70 3.57 -2.72
C LEU A 30 -28.71 2.71 -3.47
N GLY A 31 -28.39 1.42 -3.62
CA GLY A 31 -29.36 0.41 -4.07
C GLY A 31 -30.08 0.68 -5.39
N GLY A 32 -29.43 1.33 -6.37
CA GLY A 32 -29.99 1.52 -7.71
C GLY A 32 -30.95 2.72 -7.88
N VAL A 33 -31.19 3.53 -6.85
CA VAL A 33 -32.05 4.71 -6.94
C VAL A 33 -31.23 6.00 -6.75
N TRP A 34 -31.50 7.01 -7.58
CA TRP A 34 -30.90 8.34 -7.44
C TRP A 34 -31.71 9.16 -6.44
N ALA A 35 -31.09 9.58 -5.33
CA ALA A 35 -31.69 10.52 -4.40
C ALA A 35 -31.05 11.90 -4.57
N TRP A 36 -31.88 12.94 -4.63
CA TRP A 36 -31.45 14.34 -4.53
C TRP A 36 -31.97 14.89 -3.20
N SER A 37 -31.06 15.44 -2.39
CA SER A 37 -31.42 16.18 -1.19
C SER A 37 -31.43 17.67 -1.53
N CYS A 38 -32.62 18.26 -1.65
CA CYS A 38 -32.77 19.71 -1.63
C CYS A 38 -32.92 20.14 -0.17
N GLY A 39 -31.93 20.88 0.33
CA GLY A 39 -32.03 21.55 1.62
C GLY A 39 -33.09 22.66 1.56
N GLY A 40 -34.11 22.55 2.40
CA GLY A 40 -35.17 23.55 2.49
C GLY A 40 -36.29 23.10 3.42
N SER A 41 -36.21 23.57 4.66
CA SER A 41 -37.19 23.59 5.75
C SER A 41 -38.64 23.15 5.47
N ARG A 42 -39.13 22.27 6.38
CA ARG A 42 -40.52 21.95 6.74
C ARG A 42 -41.31 21.06 5.77
N GLY A 43 -41.61 19.84 6.26
CA GLY A 43 -42.69 18.98 5.75
C GLY A 43 -42.21 17.80 4.91
N LEU A 44 -42.03 16.64 5.54
CA LEU A 44 -41.96 15.35 4.83
C LEU A 44 -43.38 14.91 4.51
N SER A 45 -43.94 15.40 3.41
CA SER A 45 -45.11 14.79 2.77
C SER A 45 -44.64 13.98 1.57
N ILE A 46 -44.41 12.68 1.78
CA ILE A 46 -44.15 11.73 0.69
C ILE A 46 -45.53 11.36 0.12
N TRP A 47 -45.86 11.91 -1.04
CA TRP A 47 -47.03 11.46 -1.81
C TRP A 47 -46.62 10.29 -2.69
N TRP A 48 -47.16 9.10 -2.41
CA TRP A 48 -47.20 8.03 -3.39
C TRP A 48 -48.51 8.14 -4.17
N ARG A 49 -48.40 8.27 -5.50
CA ARG A 49 -49.51 8.07 -6.42
C ARG A 49 -49.10 7.02 -7.45
N VAL A 50 -49.36 5.75 -7.17
CA VAL A 50 -49.68 4.77 -8.22
C VAL A 50 -50.70 3.77 -7.67
N SER A 51 -51.88 3.84 -8.29
CA SER A 51 -52.89 2.82 -8.53
C SER A 51 -52.83 1.48 -7.79
N GLY A 52 -53.86 1.26 -6.95
CA GLY A 52 -54.68 0.05 -6.89
C GLY A 52 -53.99 -1.32 -6.96
N VAL A 53 -53.84 -1.96 -5.80
CA VAL A 53 -54.45 -3.27 -5.41
C VAL A 53 -53.88 -3.62 -4.03
N ILE A 54 -54.80 -3.81 -3.10
CA ILE A 54 -54.59 -4.04 -1.67
C ILE A 54 -54.21 -5.51 -1.47
N VAL A 55 -52.92 -5.85 -1.44
CA VAL A 55 -52.40 -7.08 -0.79
C VAL A 55 -51.01 -6.80 -0.23
N MET A 56 -50.87 -5.74 0.56
CA MET A 56 -49.63 -5.48 1.32
C MET A 56 -49.90 -4.77 2.66
N GLU A 57 -51.14 -4.79 3.13
CA GLU A 57 -51.49 -4.25 4.45
C GLU A 57 -51.40 -5.32 5.55
N GLU A 58 -51.67 -6.60 5.25
CA GLU A 58 -51.70 -7.64 6.29
C GLU A 58 -50.31 -8.03 6.81
N LEU A 59 -49.28 -8.04 5.96
CA LEU A 59 -47.92 -8.41 6.37
C LEU A 59 -47.14 -7.27 7.05
N LEU A 60 -47.50 -6.01 6.78
CA LEU A 60 -46.94 -4.84 7.47
C LEU A 60 -47.65 -4.58 8.82
N SER A 61 -48.94 -4.90 8.92
CA SER A 61 -49.73 -4.83 10.15
C SER A 61 -49.15 -5.73 11.25
N TRP A 62 -48.78 -6.98 10.95
CA TRP A 62 -48.20 -7.91 11.93
C TRP A 62 -46.79 -7.53 12.45
N THR A 63 -46.04 -6.64 11.79
CA THR A 63 -44.75 -6.14 12.32
C THR A 63 -44.86 -4.74 12.94
N LEU A 64 -45.89 -3.96 12.58
CA LEU A 64 -46.16 -2.67 13.20
C LEU A 64 -47.00 -2.79 14.48
N GLU A 65 -48.00 -3.66 14.56
CA GLU A 65 -48.90 -3.73 15.73
C GLU A 65 -48.21 -4.26 17.00
N ASP A 66 -47.20 -5.12 16.84
CA ASP A 66 -46.39 -5.62 17.98
C ASP A 66 -45.46 -4.54 18.57
N ALA A 67 -45.13 -3.51 17.80
CA ALA A 67 -44.26 -2.41 18.24
C ALA A 67 -45.02 -1.31 19.02
N TRP A 68 -46.32 -1.14 18.79
CA TRP A 68 -47.14 -0.08 19.41
C TRP A 68 -47.86 -0.50 20.70
N THR A 69 -47.88 -1.79 21.04
CA THR A 69 -48.57 -2.31 22.24
C THR A 69 -47.69 -2.34 23.49
N GLN A 70 -46.38 -2.16 23.38
CA GLN A 70 -45.45 -2.18 24.52
C GLN A 70 -45.23 -0.77 25.10
N ARG A 71 -46.24 -0.22 25.78
CA ARG A 71 -46.01 0.96 26.63
C ARG A 71 -45.03 0.57 27.74
N PRO A 72 -43.87 1.23 27.90
CA PRO A 72 -42.91 0.86 28.92
C PRO A 72 -43.56 1.02 30.29
N LYS A 73 -43.69 -0.09 31.02
CA LYS A 73 -44.22 -0.08 32.39
C LYS A 73 -43.38 0.88 33.22
N MET A 74 -44.03 1.81 33.94
CA MET A 74 -43.32 2.73 34.84
C MET A 74 -42.59 1.90 35.90
N LEU A 75 -41.26 1.95 35.85
CA LEU A 75 -40.41 1.26 36.81
C LEU A 75 -40.50 1.94 38.16
N THR A 76 -40.62 1.12 39.19
CA THR A 76 -40.62 1.57 40.58
C THR A 76 -39.26 2.15 40.96
N GLN A 77 -39.22 3.03 41.98
CA GLN A 77 -37.96 3.61 42.49
C GLN A 77 -36.94 2.54 42.90
N VAL A 78 -37.40 1.41 43.43
CA VAL A 78 -36.56 0.28 43.82
C VAL A 78 -35.87 -0.36 42.60
N GLU A 79 -36.60 -0.52 41.48
CA GLU A 79 -36.03 -1.06 40.23
C GLU A 79 -35.03 -0.09 39.60
N LYS A 80 -35.29 1.22 39.69
CA LYS A 80 -34.35 2.26 39.24
C LYS A 80 -33.04 2.20 40.04
N ASN A 81 -33.13 2.11 41.36
CA ASN A 81 -31.96 1.97 42.24
C ASN A 81 -31.20 0.66 42.01
N ARG A 82 -31.91 -0.45 41.77
CA ARG A 82 -31.29 -1.74 41.43
C ARG A 82 -30.54 -1.68 40.09
N ARG A 83 -31.07 -0.97 39.10
CA ARG A 83 -30.40 -0.74 37.80
C ARG A 83 -29.20 0.19 37.94
N ALA A 84 -29.29 1.24 38.75
CA ALA A 84 -28.17 2.15 39.03
C ALA A 84 -26.98 1.40 39.65
N ARG A 85 -27.22 0.60 40.70
CA ARG A 85 -26.17 -0.22 41.33
C ARG A 85 -25.51 -1.20 40.37
N ARG A 86 -26.30 -1.89 39.53
CA ARG A 86 -25.74 -2.80 38.50
C ARG A 86 -24.91 -2.04 37.46
N LYS A 87 -25.36 -0.85 37.05
CA LYS A 87 -24.63 -0.01 36.10
C LYS A 87 -23.28 0.45 36.68
N GLU A 88 -23.23 0.76 37.96
CA GLU A 88 -22.00 1.10 38.68
C GLU A 88 -21.06 -0.10 38.78
N GLN A 89 -21.57 -1.28 39.13
CA GLN A 89 -20.80 -2.53 39.15
C GLN A 89 -20.19 -2.84 37.78
N LEU A 90 -20.99 -2.76 36.71
CA LEU A 90 -20.52 -3.00 35.34
C LEU A 90 -19.46 -1.98 34.90
N LYS A 91 -19.55 -0.73 35.36
CA LYS A 91 -18.52 0.28 35.09
C LYS A 91 -17.22 -0.04 35.81
N ALA A 92 -17.30 -0.39 37.09
CA ALA A 92 -16.12 -0.76 37.89
C ALA A 92 -15.43 -2.02 37.33
N GLU A 93 -16.21 -3.02 36.92
CA GLU A 93 -15.70 -4.22 36.24
C GLU A 93 -15.03 -3.87 34.91
N ALA A 94 -15.64 -3.00 34.10
CA ALA A 94 -15.06 -2.55 32.85
C ALA A 94 -13.77 -1.75 33.05
N GLU A 95 -13.70 -0.92 34.09
CA GLU A 95 -12.49 -0.17 34.47
C GLU A 95 -11.38 -1.10 34.96
N ALA A 96 -11.71 -2.10 35.77
CA ALA A 96 -10.76 -3.12 36.20
C ALA A 96 -10.20 -3.90 35.00
N ILE A 97 -11.07 -4.34 34.07
CA ILE A 97 -10.64 -5.02 32.84
C ILE A 97 -9.69 -4.13 32.03
N LYS A 98 -10.03 -2.85 31.83
CA LYS A 98 -9.15 -1.90 31.13
C LYS A 98 -7.79 -1.75 31.83
N ALA A 99 -7.77 -1.62 33.15
CA ALA A 99 -6.53 -1.55 33.90
C ALA A 99 -5.67 -2.81 33.70
N THR A 100 -6.28 -4.00 33.77
CA THR A 100 -5.54 -5.25 33.51
C THR A 100 -5.00 -5.36 32.08
N GLN A 101 -5.72 -4.82 31.09
CA GLN A 101 -5.23 -4.77 29.71
C GLN A 101 -4.02 -3.85 29.59
N LEU A 102 -4.08 -2.66 30.19
CA LEU A 102 -2.96 -1.72 30.21
C LEU A 102 -1.72 -2.32 30.88
N PHE A 103 -1.88 -3.04 32.00
CA PHE A 103 -0.75 -3.72 32.63
C PHE A 103 -0.13 -4.78 31.73
N LYS A 104 -0.93 -5.60 31.04
CA LYS A 104 -0.41 -6.59 30.07
C LYS A 104 0.35 -5.94 28.92
N GLU A 105 -0.09 -4.78 28.45
CA GLU A 105 0.60 -4.02 27.41
C GLU A 105 1.95 -3.50 27.93
N ILE A 106 2.00 -2.97 29.16
CA ILE A 106 3.23 -2.48 29.79
C ILE A 106 4.22 -3.64 30.02
N ASP A 107 3.73 -4.77 30.52
CA ASP A 107 4.56 -5.94 30.84
C ASP A 107 5.17 -6.58 29.58
N SER A 108 4.55 -6.39 28.41
CA SER A 108 5.06 -6.92 27.12
C SER A 108 6.05 -6.01 26.40
N LEU A 109 6.24 -4.76 26.87
CA LEU A 109 7.23 -3.82 26.31
C LEU A 109 8.68 -4.38 26.23
N PRO A 110 9.24 -5.04 27.25
CA PRO A 110 10.61 -5.56 27.15
C PRO A 110 10.79 -6.59 26.04
N ASP A 111 9.78 -7.43 25.80
CA ASP A 111 9.80 -8.43 24.73
C ASP A 111 9.80 -7.76 23.35
N ILE A 112 8.99 -6.71 23.19
CA ILE A 112 8.93 -5.89 21.96
C ILE A 112 10.29 -5.21 21.71
N ILE A 113 10.93 -4.67 22.75
CA ILE A 113 12.26 -4.03 22.63
C ILE A 113 13.30 -5.05 22.16
N GLN A 114 13.34 -6.24 22.77
CA GLN A 114 14.25 -7.32 22.36
C GLN A 114 14.00 -7.76 20.91
N GLU A 115 12.74 -7.82 20.49
CA GLU A 115 12.39 -8.12 19.11
C GLU A 115 12.90 -7.05 18.13
N ILE A 116 12.70 -5.77 18.45
CA ILE A 116 13.21 -4.64 17.65
C ILE A 116 14.73 -4.71 17.52
N GLU A 117 15.45 -4.88 18.63
CA GLU A 117 16.93 -4.95 18.63
C GLU A 117 17.45 -6.11 17.75
N ARG A 118 16.81 -7.28 17.85
CA ARG A 118 17.13 -8.44 17.02
C ARG A 118 16.90 -8.14 15.53
N GLU A 119 15.74 -7.57 15.18
CA GLU A 119 15.44 -7.20 13.79
C GLU A 119 16.40 -6.14 13.25
N GLU A 120 16.72 -5.12 14.04
CA GLU A 120 17.66 -4.07 13.67
C GLU A 120 19.06 -4.63 13.43
N GLY A 121 19.53 -5.52 14.33
CA GLY A 121 20.79 -6.22 14.16
C GLY A 121 20.84 -7.02 12.85
N GLU A 122 19.75 -7.68 12.47
CA GLU A 122 19.66 -8.38 11.18
C GLU A 122 19.63 -7.42 9.98
N LYS A 123 18.83 -6.35 10.03
CA LYS A 123 18.73 -5.33 8.98
C LYS A 123 20.10 -4.67 8.77
N GLN A 124 20.83 -4.35 9.84
CA GLN A 124 22.18 -3.82 9.79
C GLN A 124 23.16 -4.80 9.15
N LYS A 125 23.16 -6.08 9.57
CA LYS A 125 24.02 -7.12 8.94
C LYS A 125 23.74 -7.25 7.44
N ARG A 126 22.47 -7.26 7.03
CA ARG A 126 22.08 -7.31 5.60
C ARG A 126 22.56 -6.07 4.86
N HIS A 127 22.38 -4.89 5.43
CA HIS A 127 22.86 -3.62 4.85
C HIS A 127 24.38 -3.62 4.66
N LEU A 128 25.14 -4.03 5.68
CA LEU A 128 26.60 -4.13 5.62
C LEU A 128 27.05 -5.07 4.51
N ARG A 129 26.44 -6.26 4.39
CA ARG A 129 26.71 -7.21 3.29
C ARG A 129 26.47 -6.57 1.93
N CYS A 130 25.36 -5.86 1.75
CA CYS A 130 25.04 -5.16 0.50
C CYS A 130 26.04 -4.05 0.19
N VAL A 131 26.44 -3.24 1.17
CA VAL A 131 27.42 -2.16 1.00
C VAL A 131 28.79 -2.72 0.63
N THR A 132 29.25 -3.76 1.32
CA THR A 132 30.52 -4.42 1.03
C THR A 132 30.52 -5.02 -0.38
N ALA A 133 29.46 -5.75 -0.76
CA ALA A 133 29.33 -6.31 -2.11
C ALA A 133 29.30 -5.22 -3.19
N LYS A 134 28.69 -4.06 -2.94
CA LYS A 134 28.74 -2.90 -3.85
C LYS A 134 30.16 -2.37 -3.98
N LYS A 135 30.88 -2.18 -2.88
CA LYS A 135 32.28 -1.71 -2.87
C LYS A 135 33.20 -2.67 -3.61
N GLU A 136 33.07 -3.98 -3.39
CA GLU A 136 33.85 -5.01 -4.10
C GLU A 136 33.57 -5.00 -5.60
N LYS A 137 32.30 -4.89 -6.00
CA LYS A 137 31.91 -4.79 -7.42
C LYS A 137 32.49 -3.55 -8.09
N LEU A 138 32.56 -2.42 -7.40
CA LEU A 138 33.14 -1.18 -7.93
C LEU A 138 34.66 -1.28 -8.14
N LYS A 139 35.36 -2.19 -7.44
CA LYS A 139 36.80 -2.44 -7.67
C LYS A 139 37.06 -3.21 -8.95
N SER A 140 36.23 -4.21 -9.27
CA SER A 140 36.42 -5.09 -10.43
C SER A 140 35.74 -4.56 -11.70
N CYS A 141 34.56 -3.96 -11.56
CA CYS A 141 33.71 -3.57 -12.67
C CYS A 141 33.43 -2.06 -12.65
N PRO A 142 33.33 -1.43 -13.83
CA PRO A 142 33.01 -0.02 -13.92
C PRO A 142 31.58 0.28 -13.43
N PRO A 143 31.32 1.51 -12.95
CA PRO A 143 30.01 1.91 -12.46
C PRO A 143 28.97 1.91 -13.60
N ARG A 144 27.76 1.40 -13.31
CA ARG A 144 26.67 1.38 -14.29
C ARG A 144 25.97 2.75 -14.30
N LEU A 145 26.15 3.50 -15.39
CA LEU A 145 25.52 4.81 -15.59
C LEU A 145 24.20 4.76 -16.37
N GLY A 146 23.81 3.59 -16.87
CA GLY A 146 22.58 3.42 -17.63
C GLY A 146 22.09 1.98 -17.69
N LYS A 147 21.14 1.72 -18.59
CA LYS A 147 20.47 0.41 -18.73
C LYS A 147 21.46 -0.72 -19.03
N ARG A 148 22.50 -0.44 -19.82
CA ARG A 148 23.44 -1.45 -20.35
C ARG A 148 24.67 -1.61 -19.47
N LYS A 149 25.26 -2.81 -19.52
CA LYS A 149 26.55 -3.12 -18.86
C LYS A 149 27.70 -2.70 -19.79
N PHE A 150 28.84 -2.37 -19.21
CA PHE A 150 30.07 -2.21 -20.01
C PHE A 150 30.48 -3.57 -20.56
N GLU A 151 30.78 -3.60 -21.85
CA GLU A 151 31.34 -4.75 -22.54
C GLU A 151 32.69 -4.32 -23.13
N PRO A 152 33.78 -5.03 -22.79
CA PRO A 152 35.09 -4.70 -23.34
C PRO A 152 35.08 -4.89 -24.86
N ALA A 153 35.81 -4.02 -25.57
CA ALA A 153 36.06 -4.24 -26.99
C ALA A 153 36.84 -5.56 -27.17
N PRO A 154 36.61 -6.28 -28.28
CA PRO A 154 37.48 -7.40 -28.63
C PRO A 154 38.92 -6.90 -28.74
N ALA A 155 39.85 -7.65 -28.15
CA ALA A 155 41.26 -7.32 -28.22
C ALA A 155 41.71 -7.37 -29.68
N GLN A 156 42.16 -6.24 -30.22
CA GLN A 156 42.80 -6.22 -31.53
C GLN A 156 44.20 -6.83 -31.35
N VAL A 157 44.32 -8.10 -31.71
CA VAL A 157 45.59 -8.83 -31.72
C VAL A 157 45.94 -9.11 -33.17
N LEU A 158 47.17 -8.79 -33.56
CA LEU A 158 47.68 -9.21 -34.87
C LEU A 158 47.92 -10.71 -34.84
N LEU A 159 47.52 -11.40 -35.89
CA LEU A 159 47.78 -12.82 -36.02
C LEU A 159 49.26 -13.05 -36.36
N SER A 160 49.78 -14.24 -36.09
CA SER A 160 51.18 -14.59 -36.35
C SER A 160 51.61 -14.34 -37.81
N GLU A 161 50.66 -14.45 -38.74
CA GLU A 161 50.85 -14.17 -40.18
C GLU A 161 51.02 -12.67 -40.48
N GLU A 162 50.38 -11.81 -39.69
CA GLU A 162 50.42 -10.35 -39.82
C GLU A 162 51.58 -9.73 -39.04
N ILE A 163 52.11 -10.45 -38.05
CA ILE A 163 53.27 -10.05 -37.25
C ILE A 163 54.54 -10.22 -38.11
N THR A 164 54.87 -9.17 -38.86
CA THR A 164 56.12 -9.09 -39.59
C THR A 164 57.26 -8.66 -38.65
N GLY A 165 58.44 -9.28 -38.77
CA GLY A 165 59.64 -8.94 -37.96
C GLY A 165 60.25 -7.54 -38.18
N SER A 166 59.55 -6.64 -38.87
CA SER A 166 59.98 -5.26 -39.13
C SER A 166 58.84 -4.28 -38.88
N LEU A 167 59.08 -3.28 -38.04
CA LEU A 167 58.10 -2.24 -37.68
C LEU A 167 57.60 -1.43 -38.88
N ARG A 168 58.41 -1.25 -39.94
CA ARG A 168 58.01 -0.49 -41.13
C ARG A 168 56.90 -1.17 -41.94
N LYS A 169 56.73 -2.49 -41.77
CA LYS A 169 55.73 -3.29 -42.48
C LYS A 169 54.44 -3.51 -41.66
N LEU A 170 54.46 -3.12 -40.37
CA LEU A 170 53.34 -3.31 -39.46
C LEU A 170 52.17 -2.37 -39.80
N LYS A 171 50.97 -2.93 -39.94
CA LYS A 171 49.75 -2.13 -40.12
C LYS A 171 49.35 -1.48 -38.79
N GLY A 172 49.07 -0.17 -38.80
CA GLY A 172 48.60 0.53 -37.61
C GLY A 172 47.21 0.05 -37.16
N CYS A 173 46.90 0.20 -35.86
CA CYS A 173 45.59 -0.16 -35.33
C CYS A 173 44.48 0.73 -35.93
N CYS A 174 43.56 0.10 -36.66
CA CYS A 174 42.39 0.75 -37.26
C CYS A 174 41.25 1.04 -36.25
N THR A 175 41.34 0.60 -34.99
CA THR A 175 40.27 0.76 -33.97
C THR A 175 40.55 1.78 -32.88
N LEU A 176 41.58 2.62 -32.99
CA LEU A 176 41.99 3.56 -31.93
C LEU A 176 40.82 4.40 -31.37
N ALA A 177 39.97 4.95 -32.23
CA ALA A 177 38.81 5.73 -31.78
C ALA A 177 37.82 4.88 -30.96
N ARG A 178 37.60 3.62 -31.34
CA ARG A 178 36.73 2.67 -30.62
C ARG A 178 37.33 2.32 -29.25
N ASP A 179 38.64 2.13 -29.18
CA ASP A 179 39.34 1.81 -27.94
C ASP A 179 39.32 2.99 -26.95
N ARG A 180 39.51 4.21 -27.46
CA ARG A 180 39.35 5.44 -26.67
C ARG A 180 37.92 5.58 -26.15
N PHE A 181 36.92 5.36 -27.01
CA PHE A 181 35.50 5.40 -26.62
C PHE A 181 35.18 4.37 -25.53
N LYS A 182 35.64 3.12 -25.67
CA LYS A 182 35.47 2.09 -24.63
C LYS A 182 36.23 2.39 -23.34
N SER A 183 37.37 3.09 -23.42
CA SER A 183 38.08 3.58 -22.23
C SER A 183 37.24 4.58 -21.44
N LEU A 184 36.54 5.50 -22.13
CA LEU A 184 35.64 6.47 -21.50
C LEU A 184 34.42 5.80 -20.86
N GLU A 185 33.85 4.78 -21.52
CA GLU A 185 32.78 3.96 -20.92
C GLU A 185 33.26 3.21 -19.68
N LYS A 186 34.47 2.62 -19.71
CA LYS A 186 35.08 1.92 -18.56
C LYS A 186 35.33 2.88 -17.38
N ARG A 187 35.61 4.15 -17.65
CA ARG A 187 35.78 5.17 -16.59
C ARG A 187 34.45 5.68 -16.04
N GLY A 188 33.33 5.35 -16.68
CA GLY A 188 32.04 5.94 -16.34
C GLY A 188 31.97 7.43 -16.67
N LEU A 189 32.60 7.86 -17.76
CA LEU A 189 32.39 9.22 -18.30
C LEU A 189 31.30 9.23 -19.37
N VAL A 190 31.14 8.10 -20.07
CA VAL A 190 30.16 7.91 -21.13
C VAL A 190 29.29 6.71 -20.81
N VAL A 191 27.98 6.82 -21.04
CA VAL A 191 27.03 5.72 -20.82
C VAL A 191 27.29 4.61 -21.85
N PRO A 192 27.42 3.34 -21.43
CA PRO A 192 27.55 2.22 -22.36
C PRO A 192 26.38 2.17 -23.34
N SER A 193 26.70 2.32 -24.62
CA SER A 193 25.71 2.30 -25.70
C SER A 193 25.98 1.14 -26.66
N LYS A 194 24.92 0.59 -27.27
CA LYS A 194 25.09 -0.31 -28.42
C LYS A 194 25.11 0.58 -29.64
N LYS A 195 25.93 0.21 -30.62
CA LYS A 195 25.88 0.80 -31.95
C LYS A 195 24.43 0.73 -32.43
N SER A 196 23.85 1.91 -32.71
CA SER A 196 22.63 1.99 -33.48
C SER A 196 22.94 1.38 -34.84
N SER A 197 22.26 0.30 -35.22
CA SER A 197 22.40 -0.33 -36.54
C SER A 197 22.04 0.62 -37.70
N ARG A 198 21.55 1.83 -37.40
CA ARG A 198 21.14 2.82 -38.40
C ARG A 198 22.30 3.52 -39.14
N LEU A 199 23.56 3.27 -38.78
CA LEU A 199 24.72 3.88 -39.43
C LEU A 199 25.92 2.92 -39.52
N VAL A 200 25.77 1.79 -40.22
CA VAL A 200 26.92 1.02 -40.67
C VAL A 200 26.63 0.43 -42.05
N ASP A 201 26.72 1.27 -43.08
CA ASP A 201 27.07 0.93 -44.46
C ASP A 201 27.68 2.20 -45.11
N ILE A 202 28.69 2.77 -44.47
CA ILE A 202 29.65 3.60 -45.18
C ILE A 202 30.92 2.77 -45.25
N VAL A 203 30.93 1.90 -46.26
CA VAL A 203 32.14 1.31 -46.80
C VAL A 203 33.01 2.47 -47.24
N PHE A 204 34.06 2.79 -46.47
CA PHE A 204 35.18 3.55 -47.02
C PHE A 204 35.89 2.60 -47.98
N VAL A 205 35.53 2.71 -49.26
CA VAL A 205 36.29 2.22 -50.41
C VAL A 205 37.61 2.99 -50.47
#